data_AF-A0A1V0AI72-F1
#
_entry.id   AF-A0A1V0AI72-F1
#
_cell.length_a   1.000
_cell.length_b   1.000
_cell.length_c   1.000
_cell.angle_alpha   90.00
_cell.angle_beta   90.00
_cell.angle_gamma   90.00
#
_symmetry.space_group_name_H-M   'P 1'
#
loop_
_entity.id
_entity.type
_entity.pdbx_description
1 polymer ?
#
loop_
_entity_poly.entity_id
_entity_poly.type
_entity_poly.pdbx_seq_one_letter_code
_entity_poly.pdbx_strand_id
1 'polypeptide(L)'
;MDLHERLLIQVSVRDVYDATALAGHPRSGLVFTGQAGHDAIRMVRRAGYDGPLLADRRRYAGSARVRGTARLSADWIADQVEAGATAPLTDSGYISKGDHKALNSILDQSLHWEGAIAVLPVHARWVTNDRATLLRTIADYGSPVALVIEDGPPHRPLPFPLLSTGIAALGALAYGADWAAIGVREVLRHLYPEPHETQGGWRRGGARSAFVPDRLEFVPVERLGDGTCACSTCQGRPLRHLTESDELHVNTHNAKVLHVLHNRLLRSTHREHWWHSLTATTT
;
A
#
# COMPACT_ATOMS: atom_id res chain seq x y z
N MET A 1 -11.08 -15.79 5.80
CA MET A 1 -9.68 -15.82 5.32
C MET A 1 -8.93 -14.70 6.02
N ASP A 2 -7.69 -14.95 6.39
CA ASP A 2 -6.91 -14.06 7.25
C ASP A 2 -5.89 -13.23 6.45
N LEU A 3 -5.64 -11.99 6.87
CA LEU A 3 -4.64 -11.06 6.34
C LEU A 3 -3.24 -11.31 6.93
N HIS A 4 -3.12 -12.08 8.01
CA HIS A 4 -1.86 -12.29 8.73
C HIS A 4 -0.67 -12.72 7.84
N GLU A 5 0.45 -12.02 8.02
CA GLU A 5 1.71 -12.16 7.29
C GLU A 5 1.58 -12.07 5.77
N ARG A 6 0.74 -11.16 5.28
CA ARG A 6 0.53 -10.99 3.84
C ARG A 6 1.10 -9.70 3.30
N LEU A 7 1.64 -9.81 2.09
CA LEU A 7 1.99 -8.69 1.25
C LEU A 7 0.97 -8.59 0.13
N LEU A 8 0.11 -7.58 0.17
CA LEU A 8 -0.93 -7.36 -0.81
C LEU A 8 -0.42 -6.48 -1.95
N ILE A 9 -0.99 -6.67 -3.13
CA ILE A 9 -0.73 -5.83 -4.29
C ILE A 9 -1.84 -4.81 -4.44
N GLN A 10 -1.50 -3.53 -4.34
CA GLN A 10 -2.44 -2.42 -4.46
C GLN A 10 -2.49 -1.93 -5.90
N VAL A 11 -3.69 -1.99 -6.47
CA VAL A 11 -3.97 -1.70 -7.88
C VAL A 11 -5.09 -0.66 -8.00
N SER A 12 -5.18 -0.02 -9.17
CA SER A 12 -6.34 0.82 -9.47
C SER A 12 -7.53 -0.07 -9.80
N VAL A 13 -8.75 0.39 -9.49
CA VAL A 13 -9.98 -0.25 -9.99
C VAL A 13 -10.02 -0.37 -11.52
N ARG A 14 -9.21 0.43 -12.24
CA ARG A 14 -9.07 0.37 -13.70
C ARG A 14 -8.23 -0.81 -14.19
N ASP A 15 -7.40 -1.39 -13.33
CA ASP A 15 -6.49 -2.49 -13.66
C ASP A 15 -7.06 -3.84 -13.20
N VAL A 16 -8.38 -3.91 -13.03
CA VAL A 16 -9.04 -5.05 -12.41
C VAL A 16 -8.90 -6.36 -13.19
N TYR A 17 -8.79 -6.29 -14.53
CA TYR A 17 -8.56 -7.45 -15.38
C TYR A 17 -7.14 -8.03 -15.24
N ASP A 18 -6.18 -7.19 -14.84
CA ASP A 18 -4.78 -7.54 -14.66
C ASP A 18 -4.47 -7.97 -13.22
N ALA A 19 -5.34 -7.60 -12.27
CA ALA A 19 -5.10 -7.72 -10.84
C ALA A 19 -4.80 -9.16 -10.39
N THR A 20 -5.54 -10.14 -10.91
CA THR A 20 -5.37 -11.56 -10.50
C THR A 20 -4.00 -12.11 -10.93
N ALA A 21 -3.48 -11.68 -12.08
CA ALA A 21 -2.13 -12.05 -12.54
C ALA A 21 -1.05 -11.54 -11.58
N LEU A 22 -1.29 -10.40 -10.92
CA LEU A 22 -0.34 -9.78 -9.98
C LEU A 22 -0.38 -10.41 -8.59
N ALA A 23 -1.52 -10.96 -8.16
CA ALA A 23 -1.71 -11.57 -6.84
C ALA A 23 -1.55 -13.10 -6.82
N GLY A 24 -0.98 -13.70 -7.87
CA GLY A 24 -0.82 -15.16 -8.00
C GLY A 24 0.18 -15.82 -7.04
N HIS A 25 0.76 -15.08 -6.09
CA HIS A 25 1.74 -15.61 -5.13
C HIS A 25 1.05 -16.08 -3.83
N PRO A 26 1.43 -17.25 -3.24
CA PRO A 26 0.96 -17.64 -1.92
C PRO A 26 1.22 -16.55 -0.86
N ARG A 27 0.29 -16.31 0.06
CA ARG A 27 0.37 -15.18 1.03
C ARG A 27 0.37 -13.78 0.38
N SER A 28 -0.11 -13.68 -0.86
CA SER A 28 -0.51 -12.40 -1.46
C SER A 28 -1.99 -12.10 -1.19
N GLY A 29 -2.45 -11.00 -1.77
CA GLY A 29 -3.82 -10.48 -1.77
C GLY A 29 -3.90 -9.24 -2.65
N LEU A 30 -5.08 -8.65 -2.79
CA LEU A 30 -5.28 -7.42 -3.56
C LEU A 30 -5.89 -6.31 -2.71
N VAL A 31 -5.47 -5.08 -3.01
CA VAL A 31 -6.17 -3.87 -2.58
C VAL A 31 -6.62 -3.10 -3.82
N PHE A 32 -7.93 -3.00 -4.03
CA PHE A 32 -8.50 -2.19 -5.10
C PHE A 32 -8.67 -0.74 -4.65
N THR A 33 -8.02 0.18 -5.34
CA THR A 33 -8.00 1.59 -4.97
C THR A 33 -8.87 2.42 -5.91
N GLY A 34 -9.87 3.11 -5.37
CA GLY A 34 -10.75 4.02 -6.08
C GLY A 34 -12.23 3.91 -5.67
N GLN A 35 -13.05 4.81 -6.22
CA GLN A 35 -14.46 4.97 -5.88
C GLN A 35 -15.31 3.70 -6.09
N ALA A 36 -14.92 2.83 -7.04
CA ALA A 36 -15.60 1.59 -7.38
C ALA A 36 -14.86 0.34 -6.85
N GLY A 37 -14.15 0.47 -5.72
CA GLY A 37 -13.34 -0.61 -5.14
C GLY A 37 -14.15 -1.89 -4.85
N HIS A 38 -15.35 -1.74 -4.29
CA HIS A 38 -16.24 -2.86 -4.01
C HIS A 38 -16.73 -3.57 -5.29
N ASP A 39 -16.94 -2.85 -6.40
CA ASP A 39 -17.31 -3.45 -7.68
C ASP A 39 -16.17 -4.29 -8.26
N ALA A 40 -14.93 -3.81 -8.14
CA ALA A 40 -13.75 -4.56 -8.54
C ALA A 40 -13.61 -5.86 -7.72
N ILE A 41 -13.89 -5.80 -6.41
CA ILE A 41 -13.96 -7.00 -5.55
C ILE A 41 -15.03 -7.97 -6.06
N ARG A 42 -16.27 -7.51 -6.27
CA ARG A 42 -17.37 -8.35 -6.80
C ARG A 42 -16.96 -9.04 -8.10
N MET A 43 -16.35 -8.29 -9.01
CA MET A 43 -15.94 -8.82 -10.31
C MET A 43 -14.87 -9.91 -10.17
N VAL A 44 -13.86 -9.68 -9.35
CA VAL A 44 -12.75 -10.64 -9.16
C VAL A 44 -13.18 -11.87 -8.38
N ARG A 45 -14.11 -11.73 -7.42
CA ARG A 45 -14.79 -12.87 -6.77
C ARG A 45 -15.58 -13.70 -7.76
N ARG A 46 -16.38 -13.08 -8.65
CA ARG A 46 -17.12 -13.78 -9.71
C ARG A 46 -16.21 -14.49 -10.71
N ALA A 47 -15.00 -13.97 -10.93
CA ALA A 47 -13.97 -14.61 -11.73
C ALA A 47 -13.25 -15.76 -11.00
N GLY A 48 -13.65 -16.09 -9.77
CA GLY A 48 -13.15 -17.24 -9.01
C GLY A 48 -11.90 -16.97 -8.17
N TYR A 49 -11.45 -15.71 -8.04
CA TYR A 49 -10.36 -15.39 -7.12
C TYR A 49 -10.85 -15.53 -5.67
N ASP A 50 -10.21 -16.43 -4.95
CA ASP A 50 -10.53 -16.71 -3.56
C ASP A 50 -9.58 -16.00 -2.59
N GLY A 51 -8.46 -15.41 -3.00
CA GLY A 51 -7.51 -14.78 -2.07
C GLY A 51 -8.03 -13.53 -1.34
N PRO A 52 -7.23 -12.93 -0.43
CA PRO A 52 -7.64 -11.74 0.30
C PRO A 52 -7.89 -10.53 -0.60
N LEU A 53 -8.98 -9.80 -0.34
CA LEU A 53 -9.38 -8.61 -1.10
C LEU A 53 -9.75 -7.48 -0.14
N LEU A 54 -9.18 -6.29 -0.36
CA LEU A 54 -9.54 -5.05 0.34
C LEU A 54 -9.91 -3.98 -0.70
N ALA A 55 -10.68 -2.98 -0.30
CA ALA A 55 -11.00 -1.83 -1.14
C ALA A 55 -10.66 -0.52 -0.41
N ASP A 56 -9.76 0.28 -0.98
CA ASP A 56 -9.44 1.62 -0.49
C ASP A 56 -10.13 2.68 -1.36
N ARG A 57 -11.02 3.48 -0.78
CA ARG A 57 -11.72 4.54 -1.53
C ARG A 57 -10.81 5.69 -1.93
N ARG A 58 -9.70 5.89 -1.20
CA ARG A 58 -8.68 6.92 -1.47
C ARG A 58 -9.21 8.37 -1.50
N ARG A 59 -10.17 8.71 -0.62
CA ARG A 59 -10.72 10.08 -0.48
C ARG A 59 -9.69 11.10 0.04
N TYR A 60 -8.56 10.62 0.54
CA TYR A 60 -7.50 11.41 1.18
C TYR A 60 -6.41 11.92 0.23
N ALA A 61 -6.49 11.61 -1.07
CA ALA A 61 -5.47 11.99 -2.05
C ALA A 61 -6.01 12.96 -3.11
N GLY A 62 -5.08 13.68 -3.76
CA GLY A 62 -5.39 14.66 -4.81
C GLY A 62 -5.86 16.00 -4.27
N SER A 63 -6.02 16.98 -5.16
CA SER A 63 -6.34 18.38 -4.85
C SER A 63 -7.69 18.61 -4.16
N ALA A 64 -8.57 17.60 -4.20
CA ALA A 64 -9.88 17.62 -3.56
C ALA A 64 -9.94 16.65 -2.37
N ARG A 65 -8.79 16.39 -1.72
CA ARG A 65 -8.75 15.46 -0.59
C ARG A 65 -9.69 15.90 0.53
N VAL A 66 -10.46 14.94 1.02
CA VAL A 66 -11.42 15.13 2.10
C VAL A 66 -10.67 15.21 3.42
N ARG A 67 -11.12 16.04 4.37
CA ARG A 67 -10.54 16.10 5.73
C ARG A 67 -10.96 14.88 6.57
N GLY A 68 -10.10 14.43 7.47
CA GLY A 68 -10.38 13.29 8.35
C GLY A 68 -11.59 13.48 9.28
N THR A 69 -12.04 14.71 9.53
CA THR A 69 -13.27 14.98 10.29
C THR A 69 -14.56 14.76 9.49
N ALA A 70 -14.48 14.41 8.21
CA ALA A 70 -15.67 14.10 7.42
C ALA A 70 -16.34 12.81 7.88
N ARG A 71 -17.65 12.73 7.67
CA ARG A 71 -18.41 11.52 8.03
C ARG A 71 -17.97 10.33 7.18
N LEU A 72 -17.72 9.19 7.83
CA LEU A 72 -17.49 7.90 7.19
C LEU A 72 -18.81 7.37 6.59
N SER A 73 -18.72 6.71 5.44
CA SER A 73 -19.88 6.23 4.69
C SER A 73 -20.26 4.81 5.12
N ALA A 74 -21.46 4.67 5.72
CA ALA A 74 -22.00 3.35 6.08
C ALA A 74 -22.23 2.48 4.83
N ASP A 75 -22.73 3.08 3.74
CA ASP A 75 -22.94 2.40 2.46
C ASP A 75 -21.62 1.84 1.92
N TRP A 76 -20.53 2.60 2.00
CA TRP A 76 -19.20 2.11 1.58
C TRP A 76 -18.72 0.88 2.36
N ILE A 77 -19.02 0.80 3.66
CA ILE A 77 -18.71 -0.38 4.47
C ILE A 77 -19.61 -1.55 4.07
N ALA A 78 -20.93 -1.32 3.97
CA ALA A 78 -21.90 -2.33 3.59
C ALA A 78 -21.62 -2.93 2.20
N ASP A 79 -21.30 -2.08 1.22
CA ASP A 79 -20.95 -2.50 -0.15
C ASP A 79 -19.72 -3.41 -0.19
N GLN A 80 -18.71 -3.14 0.65
CA GLN A 80 -17.52 -3.99 0.73
C GLN A 80 -17.82 -5.35 1.35
N VAL A 81 -18.65 -5.38 2.40
CA VAL A 81 -19.07 -6.63 3.04
C VAL A 81 -19.86 -7.48 2.06
N GLU A 82 -20.85 -6.89 1.38
CA GLU A 82 -21.64 -7.57 0.35
C GLU A 82 -20.77 -8.04 -0.82
N ALA A 83 -19.76 -7.25 -1.20
CA ALA A 83 -18.82 -7.63 -2.26
C ALA A 83 -17.93 -8.83 -1.90
N GLY A 84 -17.85 -9.23 -0.63
CA GLY A 84 -16.96 -10.30 -0.17
C GLY A 84 -15.52 -9.84 0.04
N ALA A 85 -15.33 -8.57 0.45
CA ALA A 85 -14.06 -8.09 0.97
C ALA A 85 -13.63 -8.92 2.20
N THR A 86 -12.32 -9.10 2.38
CA THR A 86 -11.75 -9.81 3.53
C THR A 86 -12.00 -9.05 4.84
N ALA A 87 -11.85 -7.73 4.79
CA ALA A 87 -12.23 -6.81 5.84
C ALA A 87 -12.60 -5.47 5.18
N PRO A 88 -13.66 -4.78 5.62
CA PRO A 88 -13.99 -3.47 5.06
C PRO A 88 -13.00 -2.41 5.55
N LEU A 89 -12.50 -1.58 4.63
CA LEU A 89 -11.69 -0.40 4.98
C LEU A 89 -12.57 0.84 5.05
N THR A 90 -12.35 1.72 6.04
CA THR A 90 -13.07 3.00 6.11
C THR A 90 -12.69 3.92 4.96
N ASP A 91 -13.62 4.77 4.53
CA ASP A 91 -13.36 5.79 3.51
C ASP A 91 -12.86 7.12 4.09
N SER A 92 -11.85 7.01 4.95
CA SER A 92 -11.30 8.12 5.71
C SER A 92 -10.75 9.26 4.84
N GLY A 93 -10.85 10.47 5.38
CA GLY A 93 -10.14 11.65 4.86
C GLY A 93 -8.72 11.79 5.42
N TYR A 94 -8.01 12.80 4.94
CA TYR A 94 -6.63 13.14 5.30
C TYR A 94 -6.53 13.80 6.69
N ILE A 95 -5.52 13.38 7.47
CA ILE A 95 -5.16 13.88 8.79
C ILE A 95 -3.94 14.79 8.65
N SER A 96 -4.18 16.09 8.71
CA SER A 96 -3.13 17.11 8.57
C SER A 96 -2.17 17.13 9.76
N LYS A 97 -1.09 17.90 9.62
CA LYS A 97 -0.07 18.14 10.64
C LYS A 97 -0.71 18.60 11.95
N GLY A 98 -0.55 17.81 13.02
CA GLY A 98 -1.09 18.12 14.35
C GLY A 98 -2.62 18.09 14.46
N ASP A 99 -3.34 17.56 13.46
CA ASP A 99 -4.81 17.51 13.47
C ASP A 99 -5.31 16.33 14.32
N HIS A 100 -5.16 16.45 15.65
CA HIS A 100 -5.64 15.45 16.62
C HIS A 100 -7.16 15.21 16.50
N LYS A 101 -7.92 16.25 16.11
CA LYS A 101 -9.36 16.16 15.92
C LYS A 101 -9.71 15.20 14.77
N ALA A 102 -9.01 15.30 13.65
CA ALA A 102 -9.19 14.39 12.53
C ALA A 102 -8.83 12.93 12.89
N LEU A 103 -7.72 12.73 13.61
CA LEU A 103 -7.32 11.39 14.07
C LEU A 103 -8.39 10.75 14.96
N ASN A 104 -8.81 11.45 16.01
CA ASN A 104 -9.84 10.96 16.94
C ASN A 104 -11.19 10.75 16.22
N SER A 105 -11.55 11.64 15.30
CA SER A 105 -12.81 11.55 14.57
C SER A 105 -12.88 10.32 13.67
N ILE A 106 -11.79 9.89 13.04
CA ILE A 106 -11.77 8.66 12.24
C ILE A 106 -11.89 7.44 13.14
N LEU A 107 -11.09 7.37 14.20
CA LEU A 107 -11.06 6.23 15.11
C LEU A 107 -12.39 6.06 15.85
N ASP A 108 -13.01 7.15 16.31
CA ASP A 108 -14.32 7.13 16.98
C ASP A 108 -15.43 6.66 16.04
N GLN A 109 -15.46 7.18 14.81
CA GLN A 109 -16.43 6.74 13.84
C GLN A 109 -16.22 5.26 13.47
N SER A 110 -14.98 4.80 13.31
CA SER A 110 -14.71 3.42 12.88
C SER A 110 -15.23 2.36 13.87
N LEU A 111 -15.32 2.69 15.16
CA LEU A 111 -15.85 1.79 16.20
C LEU A 111 -17.30 1.35 15.96
N HIS A 112 -18.05 2.05 15.11
CA HIS A 112 -19.43 1.70 14.78
C HIS A 112 -19.55 0.46 13.89
N TRP A 113 -18.46 -0.02 13.31
CA TRP A 113 -18.46 -1.17 12.40
C TRP A 113 -17.50 -2.26 12.88
N GLU A 114 -18.06 -3.37 13.36
CA GLU A 114 -17.29 -4.54 13.76
C GLU A 114 -16.48 -5.09 12.58
N GLY A 115 -15.20 -5.38 12.82
CA GLY A 115 -14.28 -5.93 11.81
C GLY A 115 -13.79 -4.93 10.76
N ALA A 116 -14.23 -3.66 10.79
CA ALA A 116 -13.69 -2.64 9.91
C ALA A 116 -12.28 -2.20 10.32
N ILE A 117 -11.44 -1.91 9.33
CA ILE A 117 -10.09 -1.37 9.52
C ILE A 117 -10.14 0.14 9.26
N ALA A 118 -9.79 0.92 10.28
CA ALA A 118 -9.67 2.37 10.17
C ALA A 118 -8.45 2.74 9.32
N VAL A 119 -8.69 3.31 8.14
CA VAL A 119 -7.62 3.87 7.31
C VAL A 119 -7.23 5.22 7.90
N LEU A 120 -5.95 5.43 8.19
CA LEU A 120 -5.41 6.68 8.73
C LEU A 120 -4.40 7.29 7.76
N PRO A 121 -4.85 8.17 6.85
CA PRO A 121 -3.98 8.91 5.95
C PRO A 121 -3.39 10.11 6.69
N VAL A 122 -2.12 10.04 7.07
CA VAL A 122 -1.47 10.97 7.98
C VAL A 122 -0.37 11.77 7.29
N HIS A 123 -0.28 13.05 7.63
CA HIS A 123 0.90 13.89 7.36
C HIS A 123 2.18 13.23 7.92
N ALA A 124 3.31 13.33 7.22
CA ALA A 124 4.59 12.69 7.57
C ALA A 124 5.10 12.98 9.00
N ARG A 125 4.72 14.14 9.55
CA ARG A 125 5.02 14.53 10.95
C ARG A 125 4.48 13.52 11.98
N TRP A 126 3.34 12.89 11.71
CA TRP A 126 2.73 11.92 12.64
C TRP A 126 3.59 10.69 12.88
N VAL A 127 4.39 10.29 11.90
CA VAL A 127 5.27 9.12 12.00
C VAL A 127 6.71 9.49 12.40
N THR A 128 6.99 10.79 12.47
CA THR A 128 8.28 11.34 12.90
C THR A 128 8.15 12.04 14.24
N ASN A 129 7.80 13.33 14.28
CA ASN A 129 7.78 14.12 15.51
C ASN A 129 6.63 13.74 16.46
N ASP A 130 5.45 13.40 15.92
CA ASP A 130 4.25 13.16 16.73
C ASP A 130 3.99 11.64 16.92
N ARG A 131 5.01 10.80 16.65
CA ARG A 131 4.92 9.32 16.65
C ARG A 131 4.37 8.75 17.95
N ALA A 132 4.88 9.22 19.10
CA ALA A 132 4.43 8.72 20.39
C ALA A 132 2.94 8.99 20.63
N THR A 133 2.45 10.13 20.17
CA THR A 133 1.02 10.46 20.28
C THR A 133 0.19 9.62 19.33
N LEU A 134 0.62 9.42 18.08
CA LEU A 134 -0.06 8.53 17.13
C LEU A 134 -0.23 7.12 17.72
N LEU A 135 0.87 6.51 18.20
CA LEU A 135 0.87 5.16 18.74
C LEU A 135 -0.07 5.03 19.94
N ARG A 136 0.03 5.97 20.89
CA ARG A 136 -0.81 5.96 22.10
C ARG A 136 -2.28 6.11 21.74
N THR A 137 -2.64 7.07 20.89
CA THR A 137 -4.04 7.27 20.48
C THR A 137 -4.62 6.05 19.78
N ILE A 138 -3.87 5.41 18.88
CA ILE A 138 -4.34 4.17 18.24
C ILE A 138 -4.56 3.06 19.28
N ALA A 139 -3.60 2.88 20.21
CA ALA A 139 -3.70 1.88 21.27
C ALA A 139 -4.90 2.13 22.20
N ASP A 140 -5.15 3.40 22.56
CA ASP A 140 -6.26 3.79 23.45
C ASP A 140 -7.64 3.48 22.83
N TYR A 141 -7.78 3.63 21.50
CA TYR A 141 -9.02 3.29 20.80
C TYR A 141 -9.18 1.78 20.56
N GLY A 142 -8.09 1.03 20.40
CA GLY A 142 -8.11 -0.43 20.20
C GLY A 142 -8.65 -0.90 18.84
N SER A 143 -9.04 0.03 17.95
CA SER A 143 -9.51 -0.29 16.59
C SER A 143 -8.39 -0.85 15.72
N PRO A 144 -8.65 -1.84 14.84
CA PRO A 144 -7.72 -2.19 13.76
C PRO A 144 -7.45 -0.99 12.85
N VAL A 145 -6.18 -0.74 12.54
CA VAL A 145 -5.76 0.41 11.72
C VAL A 145 -4.91 -0.01 10.54
N ALA A 146 -4.99 0.76 9.45
CA ALA A 146 -4.02 0.76 8.37
C ALA A 146 -3.58 2.20 8.10
N LEU A 147 -2.28 2.46 8.03
CA LEU A 147 -1.76 3.80 7.78
C LEU A 147 -1.55 4.03 6.28
N VAL A 148 -1.79 5.26 5.86
CA VAL A 148 -1.25 5.82 4.63
C VAL A 148 -0.40 7.01 5.03
N ILE A 149 0.87 7.02 4.66
CA ILE A 149 1.82 8.03 5.14
C ILE A 149 2.11 8.97 3.98
N GLU A 150 1.91 10.27 4.21
CA GLU A 150 2.32 11.30 3.26
C GLU A 150 3.84 11.28 3.05
N ASP A 151 4.27 11.51 1.81
CA ASP A 151 5.68 11.61 1.48
C ASP A 151 6.36 12.68 2.33
N GLY A 152 7.55 12.36 2.80
CA GLY A 152 8.28 13.22 3.72
C GLY A 152 9.61 12.62 4.15
N PRO A 153 10.20 13.11 5.25
CA PRO A 153 11.49 12.60 5.73
C PRO A 153 11.43 11.11 6.08
N PRO A 154 12.57 10.40 6.00
CA PRO A 154 12.66 9.02 6.46
C PRO A 154 12.14 8.86 7.90
N HIS A 155 11.41 7.78 8.14
CA HIS A 155 10.85 7.46 9.45
C HIS A 155 11.18 6.01 9.82
N ARG A 156 11.18 5.72 11.12
CA ARG A 156 11.32 4.34 11.59
C ARG A 156 10.04 3.56 11.25
N PRO A 157 10.15 2.28 10.86
CA PRO A 157 8.98 1.46 10.62
C PRO A 157 7.99 1.46 11.80
N LEU A 158 6.72 1.27 11.45
CA LEU A 158 5.61 1.20 12.39
C LEU A 158 5.01 -0.22 12.37
N PRO A 159 4.53 -0.73 13.51
CA PRO A 159 3.95 -2.05 13.63
C PRO A 159 2.50 -2.09 13.11
N PHE A 160 2.17 -1.29 12.10
CA PHE A 160 0.82 -1.18 11.55
C PHE A 160 0.82 -1.45 10.07
N PRO A 161 -0.26 -2.06 9.53
CA PRO A 161 -0.42 -2.20 8.11
C PRO A 161 -0.25 -0.89 7.36
N LEU A 162 0.45 -0.95 6.24
CA LEU A 162 0.64 0.19 5.35
C LEU A 162 -0.13 -0.02 4.05
N LEU A 163 -0.79 1.05 3.62
CA LEU A 163 -1.38 1.21 2.31
C LEU A 163 -0.64 2.32 1.56
N SER A 164 -0.84 2.33 0.25
CA SER A 164 -0.33 3.35 -0.65
C SER A 164 1.18 3.59 -0.48
N THR A 165 1.97 2.51 -0.39
CA THR A 165 3.42 2.57 -0.13
C THR A 165 4.23 1.71 -1.10
N GLY A 166 5.54 1.90 -1.10
CA GLY A 166 6.52 1.09 -1.81
C GLY A 166 7.18 0.04 -0.91
N ILE A 167 8.52 0.01 -0.91
CA ILE A 167 9.31 -0.97 -0.15
C ILE A 167 9.10 -0.89 1.37
N ALA A 168 8.65 0.25 1.89
CA ALA A 168 8.36 0.44 3.31
C ALA A 168 7.28 -0.53 3.84
N ALA A 169 6.44 -1.12 2.97
CA ALA A 169 5.55 -2.23 3.32
C ALA A 169 6.29 -3.40 3.98
N LEU A 170 7.47 -3.77 3.45
CA LEU A 170 8.29 -4.85 4.05
C LEU A 170 8.87 -4.43 5.39
N GLY A 171 9.21 -3.15 5.54
CA GLY A 171 9.62 -2.59 6.84
C GLY A 171 8.51 -2.70 7.87
N ALA A 172 7.27 -2.37 7.53
CA ALA A 172 6.13 -2.51 8.44
C ALA A 172 5.94 -3.96 8.89
N LEU A 173 5.94 -4.91 7.94
CA LEU A 173 5.86 -6.35 8.24
C LEU A 173 7.03 -6.83 9.12
N ALA A 174 8.23 -6.31 8.89
CA ALA A 174 9.40 -6.67 9.68
C ALA A 174 9.29 -6.22 11.15
N TYR A 175 8.50 -5.20 11.42
CA TYR A 175 8.24 -4.64 12.76
C TYR A 175 6.88 -5.03 13.32
N GLY A 176 6.23 -6.06 12.76
CA GLY A 176 5.05 -6.69 13.34
C GLY A 176 3.70 -6.18 12.81
N ALA A 177 3.67 -5.45 11.69
CA ALA A 177 2.41 -5.27 10.98
C ALA A 177 1.86 -6.62 10.52
N ASP A 178 0.56 -6.87 10.71
CA ASP A 178 -0.08 -8.12 10.29
C ASP A 178 -0.09 -8.29 8.78
N TRP A 179 -0.19 -7.19 8.03
CA TRP A 179 -0.17 -7.20 6.57
C TRP A 179 0.38 -5.86 6.07
N ALA A 180 0.73 -5.77 4.80
CA ALA A 180 1.02 -4.50 4.14
C ALA A 180 0.68 -4.57 2.66
N ALA A 181 0.45 -3.43 2.02
CA ALA A 181 0.16 -3.36 0.59
C ALA A 181 1.18 -2.51 -0.16
N ILE A 182 1.55 -2.95 -1.37
CA ILE A 182 2.46 -2.22 -2.25
C ILE A 182 1.71 -1.74 -3.49
N GLY A 183 1.83 -0.45 -3.80
CA GLY A 183 1.33 0.13 -5.04
C GLY A 183 2.11 -0.33 -6.27
N VAL A 184 1.42 -0.88 -7.27
CA VAL A 184 2.07 -1.27 -8.54
C VAL A 184 2.49 -0.07 -9.38
N ARG A 185 1.75 1.04 -9.28
CA ARG A 185 2.05 2.31 -9.92
C ARG A 185 2.58 3.32 -8.92
N GLU A 186 3.36 4.29 -9.41
CA GLU A 186 3.90 5.38 -8.58
C GLU A 186 2.80 6.10 -7.82
N VAL A 187 1.72 6.49 -8.50
CA VAL A 187 0.59 7.14 -7.82
C VAL A 187 -0.03 6.26 -6.74
N LEU A 188 0.13 4.94 -6.73
CA LEU A 188 -0.38 4.05 -5.68
C LEU A 188 0.67 3.77 -4.60
N ARG A 189 1.88 4.32 -4.68
CA ARG A 189 2.94 4.17 -3.67
C ARG A 189 3.18 5.45 -2.86
N HIS A 190 2.49 6.52 -3.23
CA HIS A 190 2.73 7.85 -2.70
C HIS A 190 1.41 8.50 -2.30
N LEU A 191 1.46 9.16 -1.14
CA LEU A 191 0.52 10.21 -0.77
C LEU A 191 1.30 11.52 -0.81
N TYR A 192 1.10 12.29 -1.87
CA TYR A 192 1.84 13.52 -2.09
C TYR A 192 1.36 14.67 -1.16
N PRO A 193 2.27 15.53 -0.66
CA PRO A 193 1.92 16.71 0.12
C PRO A 193 1.21 17.79 -0.72
N GLU A 194 0.50 18.70 -0.06
CA GLU A 194 -0.04 19.92 -0.71
C GLU A 194 0.60 21.21 -0.16
N PRO A 195 0.89 22.19 -1.03
CA PRO A 195 0.83 22.10 -2.50
C PRO A 195 1.91 21.14 -3.01
N HIS A 196 1.55 20.29 -3.97
CA HIS A 196 2.53 19.45 -4.64
C HIS A 196 3.22 20.30 -5.71
N GLU A 197 4.50 20.61 -5.54
CA GLU A 197 5.30 21.20 -6.61
C GLU A 197 5.41 20.18 -7.74
N THR A 198 4.60 20.32 -8.79
CA THR A 198 4.74 19.55 -10.02
C THR A 198 6.01 20.02 -10.75
N GLN A 199 7.17 19.50 -10.36
CA GLN A 199 8.31 19.44 -11.27
C GLN A 199 8.02 18.35 -12.32
N GLY A 200 7.32 18.73 -13.38
CA GLY A 200 6.98 17.85 -14.50
C GLY A 200 5.47 17.61 -14.65
N GLY A 201 5.02 17.57 -15.90
CA GLY A 201 3.61 17.40 -16.25
C GLY A 201 3.00 16.14 -15.63
N TRP A 202 1.84 16.30 -15.00
CA TRP A 202 1.09 15.22 -14.36
C TRP A 202 0.71 14.15 -15.40
N ARG A 203 1.42 13.01 -15.41
CA ARG A 203 1.00 11.84 -16.19
C ARG A 203 -0.09 11.11 -15.41
N ARG A 204 -1.28 10.95 -16.02
CA ARG A 204 -2.34 10.07 -15.49
C ARG A 204 -1.74 8.67 -15.25
N GLY A 205 -1.55 8.29 -13.98
CA GLY A 205 -0.99 6.98 -13.59
C GLY A 205 0.44 7.00 -13.02
N GLY A 206 1.16 8.13 -13.10
CA GLY A 206 2.57 8.21 -12.67
C GLY A 206 3.55 7.64 -13.70
N ALA A 207 4.85 7.71 -13.40
CA ALA A 207 5.88 7.14 -14.26
C ALA A 207 5.90 5.60 -14.14
N ARG A 208 5.93 4.92 -15.30
CA ARG A 208 6.13 3.47 -15.36
C ARG A 208 7.52 3.16 -14.80
N SER A 209 7.56 2.37 -13.74
CA SER A 209 8.77 2.15 -12.96
C SER A 209 8.89 0.71 -12.53
N ALA A 210 10.12 0.19 -12.61
CA ALA A 210 10.47 -1.15 -12.17
C ALA A 210 11.22 -1.10 -10.84
N PHE A 211 10.93 -2.04 -9.95
CA PHE A 211 11.67 -2.21 -8.71
C PHE A 211 13.03 -2.84 -9.01
N VAL A 212 14.10 -2.21 -8.54
CA VAL A 212 15.48 -2.66 -8.71
C VAL A 212 15.95 -3.25 -7.36
N PRO A 213 16.02 -4.58 -7.22
CA PRO A 213 16.28 -5.21 -5.92
C PRO A 213 17.56 -4.74 -5.24
N ASP A 214 18.65 -4.57 -6.00
CA ASP A 214 19.96 -4.17 -5.44
C ASP A 214 19.98 -2.74 -4.90
N ARG A 215 19.03 -1.90 -5.34
CA ARG A 215 18.90 -0.50 -4.92
C ARG A 215 17.70 -0.27 -3.99
N LEU A 216 16.85 -1.28 -3.82
CA LEU A 216 15.60 -1.23 -3.06
C LEU A 216 14.69 -0.06 -3.43
N GLU A 217 14.72 0.36 -4.69
CA GLU A 217 13.98 1.52 -5.17
C GLU A 217 13.19 1.20 -6.45
N PHE A 218 12.17 2.01 -6.71
CA PHE A 218 11.47 2.02 -7.99
C PHE A 218 12.15 2.99 -8.94
N VAL A 219 12.68 2.47 -10.04
CA VAL A 219 13.37 3.24 -11.07
C VAL A 219 12.45 3.37 -12.29
N PRO A 220 12.21 4.59 -12.82
CA PRO A 220 11.56 4.77 -14.12
C PRO A 220 12.22 3.88 -15.17
N VAL A 221 11.43 3.20 -15.98
CA VAL A 221 11.99 2.15 -16.86
C VAL A 221 13.03 2.70 -17.83
N GLU A 222 12.91 3.97 -18.22
CA GLU A 222 13.85 4.67 -19.10
C GLU A 222 15.23 4.89 -18.47
N ARG A 223 15.35 4.73 -17.14
CA ARG A 223 16.60 4.85 -16.37
C ARG A 223 17.17 3.49 -15.94
N LEU A 224 16.60 2.39 -16.42
CA LEU A 224 17.09 1.04 -16.09
C LEU A 224 18.38 0.73 -16.84
N GLY A 225 19.33 0.11 -16.13
CA GLY A 225 20.62 -0.29 -16.68
C GLY A 225 20.74 -1.80 -16.93
N ASP A 226 21.99 -2.26 -16.91
CA ASP A 226 22.38 -3.62 -17.29
C ASP A 226 22.27 -4.66 -16.17
N GLY A 227 21.92 -4.22 -14.95
CA GLY A 227 21.65 -5.12 -13.83
C GLY A 227 20.60 -6.16 -14.21
N THR A 228 20.78 -7.40 -13.78
CA THR A 228 19.90 -8.52 -14.16
C THR A 228 18.91 -8.86 -13.07
N CYS A 229 17.78 -9.47 -13.45
CA CYS A 229 16.81 -9.98 -12.48
C CYS A 229 16.46 -11.44 -12.74
N ALA A 230 16.58 -12.27 -11.70
CA ALA A 230 16.26 -13.69 -11.75
C ALA A 230 14.77 -14.01 -11.50
N CYS A 231 13.88 -13.02 -11.43
CA CYS A 231 12.46 -13.28 -11.28
C CYS A 231 11.92 -14.04 -12.51
N SER A 232 10.83 -14.80 -12.36
CA SER A 232 10.31 -15.61 -13.48
C SER A 232 9.78 -14.79 -14.66
N THR A 233 9.58 -13.48 -14.50
CA THR A 233 9.28 -12.55 -15.59
C THR A 233 10.53 -12.20 -16.39
N CYS A 234 11.63 -11.85 -15.71
CA CYS A 234 12.86 -11.40 -16.37
C CYS A 234 13.79 -12.55 -16.77
N GLN A 235 13.76 -13.70 -16.09
CA GLN A 235 14.54 -14.90 -16.42
C GLN A 235 16.05 -14.64 -16.60
N GLY A 236 16.63 -13.78 -15.77
CA GLY A 236 18.05 -13.40 -15.84
C GLY A 236 18.38 -12.33 -16.87
N ARG A 237 17.40 -11.80 -17.62
CA ARG A 237 17.63 -10.72 -18.59
C ARG A 237 18.01 -9.41 -17.88
N PRO A 238 18.79 -8.53 -18.55
CA PRO A 238 19.08 -7.18 -18.06
C PRO A 238 17.81 -6.34 -17.92
N LEU A 239 17.66 -5.59 -16.82
CA LEU A 239 16.46 -4.82 -16.49
C LEU A 239 16.07 -3.80 -17.56
N ARG A 240 17.02 -3.27 -18.35
CA ARG A 240 16.74 -2.39 -19.51
C ARG A 240 15.72 -2.95 -20.51
N HIS A 241 15.51 -4.27 -20.58
CA HIS A 241 14.46 -4.84 -21.46
C HIS A 241 13.04 -4.42 -21.06
N LEU A 242 12.83 -4.00 -19.80
CA LEU A 242 11.54 -3.53 -19.31
C LEU A 242 11.12 -2.19 -19.92
N THR A 243 12.04 -1.46 -20.54
CA THR A 243 11.74 -0.22 -21.29
C THR A 243 10.79 -0.47 -22.44
N GLU A 244 10.91 -1.62 -23.10
CA GLU A 244 10.09 -2.01 -24.26
C GLU A 244 8.86 -2.84 -23.86
N SER A 245 8.76 -3.24 -22.59
CA SER A 245 7.69 -4.10 -22.08
C SER A 245 6.42 -3.31 -21.80
N ASP A 246 5.26 -3.96 -21.84
CA ASP A 246 4.00 -3.33 -21.43
C ASP A 246 3.93 -3.13 -19.90
N GLU A 247 2.90 -2.41 -19.45
CA GLU A 247 2.75 -2.07 -18.02
C GLU A 247 2.46 -3.30 -17.14
N LEU A 248 1.66 -4.24 -17.63
CA LEU A 248 1.36 -5.49 -16.90
C LEU A 248 2.65 -6.29 -16.67
N HIS A 249 3.53 -6.35 -17.66
CA HIS A 249 4.80 -7.04 -17.58
C HIS A 249 5.71 -6.41 -16.53
N VAL A 250 5.81 -5.07 -16.51
CA VAL A 250 6.58 -4.33 -15.50
C VAL A 250 5.99 -4.54 -14.09
N ASN A 251 4.67 -4.46 -13.95
CA ASN A 251 4.00 -4.67 -12.68
C ASN A 251 4.15 -6.11 -12.18
N THR A 252 4.15 -7.09 -13.08
CA THR A 252 4.38 -8.50 -12.76
C THR A 252 5.81 -8.72 -12.26
N HIS A 253 6.81 -8.08 -12.88
CA HIS A 253 8.17 -8.05 -12.35
C HIS A 253 8.21 -7.48 -10.92
N ASN A 254 7.61 -6.30 -10.71
CA ASN A 254 7.57 -5.64 -9.41
C ASN A 254 6.98 -6.55 -8.33
N ALA A 255 5.79 -7.10 -8.57
CA ALA A 255 5.10 -8.00 -7.65
C ALA A 255 5.97 -9.23 -7.31
N LYS A 256 6.55 -9.88 -8.32
CA LYS A 256 7.38 -11.08 -8.12
C LYS A 256 8.64 -10.79 -7.31
N VAL A 257 9.37 -9.71 -7.61
CA VAL A 257 10.59 -9.36 -6.87
C VAL A 257 10.27 -9.03 -5.42
N LEU A 258 9.21 -8.26 -5.18
CA LEU A 258 8.80 -7.89 -3.83
C LEU A 258 8.28 -9.10 -3.04
N HIS A 259 7.58 -10.04 -3.68
CA HIS A 259 7.20 -11.31 -3.06
C HIS A 259 8.40 -12.19 -2.73
N VAL A 260 9.47 -12.19 -3.54
CA VAL A 260 10.72 -12.87 -3.19
C VAL A 260 11.33 -12.28 -1.92
N LEU A 261 11.35 -10.95 -1.79
CA LEU A 261 11.82 -10.29 -0.57
C LEU A 261 10.90 -10.60 0.63
N HIS A 262 9.58 -10.58 0.44
CA HIS A 262 8.62 -10.98 1.46
C HIS A 262 8.85 -12.41 1.97
N ASN A 263 9.08 -13.38 1.07
CA ASN A 263 9.39 -14.75 1.48
C ASN A 263 10.71 -14.86 2.24
N ARG A 264 11.70 -14.00 1.94
CA ARG A 264 12.95 -13.94 2.72
C ARG A 264 12.70 -13.38 4.12
N LEU A 265 11.89 -12.33 4.22
CA LEU A 265 11.44 -11.76 5.50
C LEU A 265 10.76 -12.83 6.37
N LEU A 266 9.78 -13.55 5.83
CA LEU A 266 9.01 -14.54 6.59
C LEU A 266 9.86 -15.71 7.11
N ARG A 267 10.96 -16.03 6.42
CA ARG A 267 11.93 -17.05 6.83
C ARG A 267 12.99 -16.53 7.80
N SER A 268 13.05 -15.22 8.05
CA SER A 268 14.00 -14.65 9.00
C SER A 268 13.55 -14.86 10.44
N THR A 269 14.45 -15.34 11.29
CA THR A 269 14.24 -15.44 12.74
C THR A 269 14.20 -14.06 13.40
N HIS A 270 14.99 -13.11 12.91
CA HIS A 270 15.07 -11.74 13.41
C HIS A 270 14.67 -10.77 12.31
N ARG A 271 13.36 -10.54 12.17
CA ARG A 271 12.78 -9.75 11.08
C ARG A 271 13.27 -8.30 11.04
N GLU A 272 13.34 -7.64 12.19
CA GLU A 272 13.86 -6.28 12.31
C GLU A 272 15.34 -6.20 11.88
N HIS A 273 16.16 -7.16 12.32
CA HIS A 273 17.56 -7.22 11.90
C HIS A 273 17.70 -7.47 10.40
N TRP A 274 16.90 -8.37 9.83
CA TRP A 274 16.86 -8.60 8.39
C TRP A 274 16.54 -7.31 7.61
N TRP A 275 15.57 -6.52 8.08
CA TRP A 275 15.23 -5.25 7.46
C TRP A 275 16.38 -4.23 7.56
N HIS A 276 17.02 -4.14 8.72
CA HIS A 276 18.20 -3.30 8.90
C HIS A 276 19.35 -3.70 7.97
N SER A 277 19.68 -4.98 7.88
CA SER A 277 20.73 -5.46 6.97
C SER A 277 20.40 -5.18 5.51
N LEU A 278 19.13 -5.37 5.12
CA LEU A 278 18.65 -5.12 3.76
C LEU A 278 18.79 -3.64 3.38
N THR A 279 18.43 -2.73 4.28
CA THR A 279 18.46 -1.28 4.01
C THR A 279 19.84 -0.64 4.21
N ALA A 280 20.72 -1.25 5.01
CA ALA A 280 22.10 -0.77 5.20
C ALA A 280 22.98 -0.97 3.96
N THR A 281 22.67 -1.95 3.10
CA THR A 281 23.42 -2.18 1.85
C THR A 281 23.12 -1.16 0.75
N THR A 282 22.16 -0.26 0.97
CA THR A 282 21.71 0.76 0.00
C THR A 282 22.14 2.19 0.32
N THR A 283 22.80 2.41 1.47
CA THR A 283 23.45 3.68 1.86
C THR A 283 24.94 3.63 1.59
#